data_AF-A0A536C3Q8-F1
#
_entry.id   AF-A0A536C3Q8-F1
#
_cell.length_a   1.000
_cell.length_b   1.000
_cell.length_c   1.000
_cell.angle_alpha   90.00
_cell.angle_beta   90.00
_cell.angle_gamma   90.00
#
_symmetry.space_group_name_H-M   'P 1'
#
loop_
_entity.id
_entity.type
_entity.pdbx_description
1 polymer ?
#
loop_
_entity_poly.entity_id
_entity_poly.type
_entity_poly.pdbx_seq_one_letter_code
_entity_poly.pdbx_strand_id
1 'polypeptide(L)'
;MAMSARMFGRSVRVRVPMAQQEEERMTKRRTGIWSVSALLAIASLLIGACSQAPAGQTTTTTGGATGAADPNGTLTLNMGSEPDTIDPQKSSFVNEIAQASFVFEGLMSFDTKTSKPVPAAAAAAPKLSADGLTYTYTLKDGLKYSDGSPLTAKNFEYAFLRGCDPAAAGDYAFVFYIIVGCEAYNGMDTKKATPAELAAARAKVGVKATSDKDIAFTLTDPAPYFVPITALWQGWPVRESDVTKGGDKWTEPATYIGNGPFKLTEWKHNEKMVYERNDNYRK
;
A
#
# COMPACT_ATOMS: atom_id res chain seq x y z
N MET A 1 4.82 -60.22 -13.71
CA MET A 1 3.94 -60.62 -14.82
C MET A 1 2.56 -60.01 -14.56
N ALA A 2 2.08 -59.18 -15.51
CA ALA A 2 0.77 -58.52 -15.64
C ALA A 2 0.30 -57.52 -14.54
N MET A 3 0.27 -56.20 -14.80
CA MET A 3 -0.75 -55.36 -15.52
C MET A 3 -2.08 -55.15 -14.76
N SER A 4 -2.35 -53.92 -14.31
CA SER A 4 -3.41 -53.04 -14.87
C SER A 4 -3.83 -51.93 -13.90
N ALA A 5 -3.81 -50.70 -14.40
CA ALA A 5 -4.32 -49.48 -13.77
C ALA A 5 -5.86 -49.44 -13.71
N ARG A 6 -6.43 -48.60 -12.84
CA ARG A 6 -7.52 -47.66 -13.22
C ARG A 6 -7.79 -46.56 -12.19
N MET A 7 -7.79 -45.34 -12.71
CA MET A 7 -8.31 -44.10 -12.14
C MET A 7 -9.79 -44.20 -11.78
N PHE A 8 -10.23 -43.43 -10.78
CA PHE A 8 -11.59 -42.88 -10.74
C PHE A 8 -11.55 -41.41 -10.33
N GLY A 9 -11.57 -40.53 -11.35
CA GLY A 9 -11.95 -39.14 -11.19
C GLY A 9 -13.46 -39.03 -11.01
N ARG A 10 -13.91 -38.30 -9.99
CA ARG A 10 -15.31 -37.90 -9.85
C ARG A 10 -15.61 -36.80 -10.87
N SER A 11 -16.43 -37.10 -11.88
CA SER A 11 -17.01 -36.10 -12.76
C SER A 11 -18.06 -35.27 -11.99
N VAL A 12 -17.79 -33.99 -11.77
CA VAL A 12 -18.81 -33.02 -11.35
C VAL A 12 -19.57 -32.59 -12.59
N ARG A 13 -20.85 -32.96 -12.69
CA ARG A 13 -21.74 -32.48 -13.76
C ARG A 13 -22.36 -31.16 -13.29
N VAL A 14 -21.88 -30.04 -13.83
CA VAL A 14 -22.50 -28.72 -13.63
C VAL A 14 -23.78 -28.67 -14.47
N ARG A 15 -24.94 -28.52 -13.83
CA ARG A 15 -26.22 -28.32 -14.50
C ARG A 15 -26.41 -26.82 -14.71
N VAL A 16 -26.27 -26.36 -15.95
CA VAL A 16 -26.52 -24.95 -16.32
C VAL A 16 -28.03 -24.67 -16.19
N PRO A 17 -28.45 -23.56 -15.56
CA PRO A 17 -29.87 -23.22 -15.42
C PRO A 17 -30.51 -22.94 -16.80
N MET A 18 -31.77 -23.38 -16.97
CA MET A 18 -32.53 -23.27 -18.24
C MET A 18 -32.59 -21.86 -18.84
N ALA A 19 -32.49 -20.80 -18.02
CA ALA A 19 -32.50 -19.41 -18.48
C ALA A 19 -31.30 -19.07 -19.40
N GLN A 20 -30.13 -19.66 -19.17
CA GLN A 20 -28.95 -19.42 -20.02
C GLN A 20 -29.02 -20.20 -21.36
N GLN A 21 -29.79 -21.29 -21.42
CA GLN A 21 -29.99 -22.02 -22.67
C GLN A 21 -30.95 -21.29 -23.62
N GLU A 22 -31.91 -20.52 -23.10
CA GLU A 22 -32.83 -19.74 -23.93
C GLU A 22 -32.14 -18.50 -24.56
N GLU A 23 -31.24 -17.83 -23.84
CA GLU A 23 -30.43 -16.73 -24.40
C GLU A 23 -29.47 -17.19 -25.50
N GLU A 24 -28.81 -18.35 -25.33
CA GLU A 24 -27.97 -18.94 -26.38
C GLU A 24 -28.78 -19.38 -27.61
N ARG A 25 -30.01 -19.86 -27.41
CA ARG A 25 -30.90 -20.27 -28.50
C ARG A 25 -31.45 -19.08 -29.27
N MET A 26 -31.68 -17.96 -28.59
CA MET A 26 -32.13 -16.69 -29.18
C MET A 26 -31.01 -15.98 -29.96
N THR A 27 -29.77 -16.04 -29.47
CA THR A 27 -28.60 -15.49 -30.19
C THR A 27 -28.24 -16.31 -31.43
N LYS A 28 -28.34 -17.65 -31.38
CA LYS A 28 -28.11 -18.53 -32.55
C LYS A 28 -29.22 -18.50 -33.61
N ARG A 29 -30.43 -18.04 -33.28
CA ARG A 29 -31.53 -17.87 -34.26
C ARG A 29 -31.50 -16.54 -35.00
N ARG A 30 -30.74 -15.54 -34.54
CA ARG A 30 -30.62 -14.22 -35.17
C ARG A 30 -29.47 -14.10 -36.18
N THR A 31 -28.60 -15.10 -36.27
CA THR A 31 -27.42 -15.10 -37.15
C THR A 31 -27.63 -15.80 -38.50
N GLY A 32 -28.87 -16.16 -38.86
CA GLY A 32 -29.15 -17.02 -40.02
C GLY A 32 -29.62 -16.38 -41.33
N ILE A 33 -29.90 -15.06 -41.42
CA ILE A 33 -30.56 -14.48 -42.64
C ILE A 33 -29.92 -13.14 -43.10
N TRP A 34 -28.69 -12.80 -42.70
CA TRP A 34 -28.03 -11.55 -43.16
C TRP A 34 -26.64 -11.78 -43.75
N SER A 35 -26.46 -12.90 -44.46
CA SER A 35 -25.21 -13.25 -45.16
C SER A 35 -25.40 -13.41 -46.68
N VAL A 36 -26.06 -12.47 -47.36
CA VAL A 36 -25.94 -12.29 -48.83
C VAL A 36 -26.19 -10.81 -49.22
N SER A 37 -25.51 -9.87 -48.59
CA SER A 37 -25.37 -8.48 -49.09
C SER A 37 -23.97 -7.98 -48.77
N ALA A 38 -23.03 -8.82 -49.14
CA ALA A 38 -21.63 -8.60 -49.01
C ALA A 38 -21.14 -7.66 -50.12
N LEU A 39 -20.00 -7.02 -49.86
CA LEU A 39 -18.91 -6.96 -50.85
C LEU A 39 -18.93 -5.90 -51.97
N LEU A 40 -19.46 -4.68 -51.77
CA LEU A 40 -19.23 -3.58 -52.73
C LEU A 40 -18.86 -2.18 -52.16
N ALA A 41 -18.67 -2.02 -50.84
CA ALA A 41 -18.32 -0.72 -50.24
C ALA A 41 -16.97 -0.69 -49.50
N ILE A 42 -16.20 -1.78 -49.50
CA ILE A 42 -14.87 -1.88 -48.85
C ILE A 42 -13.76 -2.09 -49.91
N ALA A 43 -13.95 -1.54 -51.11
CA ALA A 43 -12.98 -1.62 -52.21
C ALA A 43 -12.43 -0.26 -52.67
N SER A 44 -12.78 0.84 -52.00
CA SER A 44 -12.41 2.21 -52.40
C SER A 44 -11.54 2.98 -51.38
N LEU A 45 -11.00 2.32 -50.35
CA LEU A 45 -10.11 2.95 -49.35
C LEU A 45 -8.73 2.26 -49.19
N LEU A 46 -8.35 1.38 -50.13
CA LEU A 46 -7.07 0.65 -50.11
C LEU A 46 -6.13 1.00 -51.28
N ILE A 47 -6.31 2.16 -51.93
CA ILE A 47 -5.37 2.67 -52.94
C ILE A 47 -4.89 4.04 -52.50
N GLY A 48 -3.89 4.05 -51.62
CA GLY A 48 -3.29 5.30 -51.13
C GLY A 48 -2.03 5.15 -50.27
N ALA A 49 -1.60 3.94 -49.93
CA ALA A 49 -0.47 3.73 -49.02
C ALA A 49 0.56 2.73 -49.59
N CYS A 50 1.07 3.01 -50.78
CA CYS A 50 2.29 2.38 -51.30
C CYS A 50 3.05 3.39 -52.17
N SER A 51 3.46 4.51 -51.57
CA SER A 51 4.60 5.28 -52.06
C SER A 51 5.83 4.82 -51.29
N GLN A 52 6.71 4.11 -51.98
CA GLN A 52 8.02 3.67 -51.51
C GLN A 52 8.81 4.87 -50.95
N ALA A 53 9.05 4.87 -49.64
CA ALA A 53 10.12 5.65 -49.04
C ALA A 53 11.45 4.89 -49.23
N PRO A 54 12.58 5.56 -49.49
CA PRO A 54 13.85 4.89 -49.72
C PRO A 54 14.27 4.10 -48.46
N ALA A 55 14.60 2.83 -48.66
CA ALA A 55 15.26 2.01 -47.66
C ALA A 55 16.63 2.61 -47.34
N GLY A 56 16.76 3.16 -46.13
CA GLY A 56 18.01 3.79 -45.72
C GLY A 56 17.88 4.73 -44.53
N GLN A 57 17.13 4.36 -43.49
CA GLN A 57 17.30 4.95 -42.17
C GLN A 57 17.03 3.87 -41.13
N THR A 58 18.13 3.27 -40.67
CA THR A 58 18.18 2.67 -39.35
C THR A 58 17.82 3.79 -38.38
N THR A 59 16.58 3.79 -37.88
CA THR A 59 16.24 4.56 -36.69
C THR A 59 16.97 3.88 -35.55
N THR A 60 18.24 4.25 -35.39
CA THR A 60 18.91 4.14 -34.10
C THR A 60 18.00 4.90 -33.15
N THR A 61 17.31 4.18 -32.27
CA THR A 61 16.75 4.77 -31.07
C THR A 61 17.97 5.20 -30.25
N THR A 62 18.53 6.36 -30.61
CA THR A 62 19.54 7.04 -29.82
C THR A 62 18.87 7.28 -28.49
N GLY A 63 19.30 6.53 -27.47
CA GLY A 63 18.87 6.69 -26.08
C GLY A 63 18.93 8.17 -25.74
N GLY A 64 17.75 8.77 -25.63
CA GLY A 64 17.59 10.20 -25.41
C GLY A 64 18.17 10.58 -24.05
N ALA A 65 19.16 11.46 -24.11
CA ALA A 65 19.66 12.35 -23.07
C ALA A 65 20.16 11.71 -21.76
N THR A 66 21.49 11.59 -21.67
CA THR A 66 22.27 11.79 -20.42
C THR A 66 22.26 13.27 -20.00
N GLY A 67 21.09 13.93 -20.05
CA GLY A 67 20.92 15.27 -19.49
C GLY A 67 20.87 15.18 -17.97
N ALA A 68 21.46 16.15 -17.27
CA ALA A 68 21.29 16.25 -15.82
C ALA A 68 19.77 16.32 -15.52
N ALA A 69 19.31 15.52 -14.55
CA ALA A 69 17.91 15.56 -14.13
C ALA A 69 17.57 16.99 -13.65
N ASP A 70 16.46 17.55 -14.15
CA ASP A 70 15.96 18.83 -13.66
C ASP A 70 15.58 18.67 -12.17
N PRO A 71 16.26 19.35 -11.24
CA PRO A 71 15.95 19.25 -9.81
C PRO A 71 14.55 19.78 -9.45
N ASN A 72 13.91 20.52 -10.37
CA ASN A 72 12.55 21.04 -10.25
C ASN A 72 11.58 20.39 -11.26
N GLY A 73 12.01 19.33 -11.93
CA GLY A 73 11.19 18.60 -12.90
C GLY A 73 9.95 17.98 -12.24
N THR A 74 8.85 17.92 -12.99
CA THR A 74 7.64 17.21 -12.58
C THR A 74 7.63 15.82 -13.21
N LEU A 75 7.34 14.80 -12.40
CA LEU A 75 7.09 13.44 -12.85
C LEU A 75 5.58 13.17 -12.85
N THR A 76 5.02 12.83 -14.00
CA THR A 76 3.63 12.40 -14.11
C THR A 76 3.57 10.88 -14.22
N LEU A 77 2.84 10.25 -13.30
CA LEU A 77 2.65 8.80 -13.25
C LEU A 77 1.18 8.46 -13.45
N ASN A 78 0.89 7.35 -14.14
CA ASN A 78 -0.45 6.78 -14.13
C ASN A 78 -0.63 5.97 -12.84
N MET A 79 -1.57 6.38 -11.99
CA MET A 79 -1.89 5.71 -10.72
C MET A 79 -2.69 4.41 -10.92
N GLY A 80 -3.31 4.21 -12.08
CA GLY A 80 -4.11 3.03 -12.40
C GLY A 80 -5.56 3.14 -11.95
N SER A 81 -5.80 3.25 -10.64
CA SER A 81 -7.14 3.41 -10.05
C SER A 81 -7.12 4.33 -8.84
N GLU A 82 -8.27 4.94 -8.55
CA GLU A 82 -8.52 5.64 -7.29
C GLU A 82 -8.24 4.68 -6.10
N PRO A 83 -7.47 5.10 -5.09
CA PRO A 83 -7.31 4.30 -3.87
C PRO A 83 -8.57 4.41 -2.99
N ASP A 84 -9.01 3.29 -2.41
CA ASP A 84 -10.16 3.30 -1.48
C ASP A 84 -9.79 4.03 -0.18
N THR A 85 -8.52 3.93 0.22
CA THR A 85 -7.94 4.70 1.30
C THR A 85 -6.45 4.91 1.06
N ILE A 86 -5.88 5.95 1.67
CA ILE A 86 -4.43 6.10 1.82
C ILE A 86 -4.04 6.13 3.30
N ASP A 87 -4.95 5.76 4.20
CA ASP A 87 -4.65 5.59 5.61
C ASP A 87 -3.67 4.42 5.79
N PRO A 88 -2.44 4.66 6.27
CA PRO A 88 -1.44 3.61 6.35
C PRO A 88 -1.94 2.38 7.12
N GLN A 89 -2.60 2.53 8.28
CA GLN A 89 -3.04 1.37 9.08
C GLN A 89 -4.28 0.65 8.53
N LYS A 90 -4.94 1.19 7.50
CA LYS A 90 -6.10 0.57 6.82
C LYS A 90 -5.78 0.05 5.41
N SER A 91 -4.71 0.54 4.79
CA SER A 91 -4.33 0.22 3.42
C SER A 91 -3.96 -1.26 3.27
N SER A 92 -4.45 -1.89 2.21
CA SER A 92 -4.22 -3.31 1.89
C SER A 92 -3.75 -3.53 0.45
N PHE A 93 -3.90 -2.54 -0.43
CA PHE A 93 -3.56 -2.64 -1.85
C PHE A 93 -2.31 -1.82 -2.21
N VAL A 94 -1.59 -2.28 -3.23
CA VAL A 94 -0.31 -1.70 -3.64
C VAL A 94 -0.44 -0.24 -4.09
N ASN A 95 -1.55 0.13 -4.75
CA ASN A 95 -1.79 1.52 -5.19
C ASN A 95 -1.95 2.47 -4.00
N GLU A 96 -2.65 2.05 -2.95
CA GLU A 96 -2.85 2.79 -1.69
C GLU A 96 -1.52 3.02 -0.97
N ILE A 97 -0.77 1.94 -0.78
CA ILE A 97 0.53 1.94 -0.11
C ILE A 97 1.52 2.81 -0.89
N ALA A 98 1.51 2.76 -2.23
CA ALA A 98 2.35 3.59 -3.07
C ALA A 98 2.07 5.09 -2.86
N GLN A 99 0.80 5.50 -2.82
CA GLN A 99 0.44 6.90 -2.59
C GLN A 99 0.83 7.38 -1.19
N ALA A 100 0.59 6.55 -0.17
CA ALA A 100 0.96 6.86 1.20
C ALA A 100 2.49 6.90 1.41
N SER A 101 3.26 6.12 0.64
CA SER A 101 4.75 6.10 0.72
C SER A 101 5.42 7.40 0.31
N PHE A 102 4.72 8.25 -0.46
CA PHE A 102 5.23 9.60 -0.76
C PHE A 102 5.15 10.51 0.47
N VAL A 103 4.19 10.27 1.36
CA VAL A 103 3.84 11.18 2.46
C VAL A 103 4.39 10.71 3.80
N PHE A 104 4.61 9.41 3.99
CA PHE A 104 5.09 8.86 5.26
C PHE A 104 6.35 8.02 5.13
N GLU A 105 7.08 7.91 6.23
CA GLU A 105 8.25 7.06 6.37
C GLU A 105 8.29 6.41 7.76
N GLY A 106 8.64 5.11 7.81
CA GLY A 106 8.69 4.32 9.04
C GLY A 106 9.97 4.47 9.87
N LEU A 107 10.09 3.68 10.94
CA LEU A 107 11.35 3.55 11.70
C LEU A 107 12.46 3.01 10.79
N MET A 108 12.13 1.97 10.05
CA MET A 108 12.95 1.36 9.01
C MET A 108 12.29 1.61 7.64
N SER A 109 13.03 1.38 6.58
CA SER A 109 12.55 1.34 5.20
C SER A 109 13.23 0.20 4.45
N PHE A 110 12.83 -0.08 3.22
CA PHE A 110 13.48 -1.09 2.39
C PHE A 110 14.44 -0.42 1.39
N ASP A 111 15.66 -0.94 1.33
CA ASP A 111 16.61 -0.54 0.30
C ASP A 111 16.10 -0.96 -1.09
N THR A 112 16.08 -0.03 -2.04
CA THR A 112 15.45 -0.23 -3.35
C THR A 112 16.20 -1.20 -4.26
N LYS A 113 17.45 -1.55 -3.94
CA LYS A 113 18.26 -2.49 -4.73
C LYS A 113 18.29 -3.90 -4.14
N THR A 114 18.31 -3.98 -2.82
CA THR A 114 18.52 -5.24 -2.09
C THR A 114 17.28 -5.72 -1.35
N SER A 115 16.25 -4.89 -1.22
CA SER A 115 15.04 -5.13 -0.44
C SER A 115 15.31 -5.46 1.03
N LYS A 116 16.49 -5.12 1.54
CA LYS A 116 16.84 -5.30 2.96
C LYS A 116 16.33 -4.11 3.77
N PRO A 117 15.91 -4.33 5.03
CA PRO A 117 15.54 -3.23 5.90
C PRO A 117 16.76 -2.36 6.22
N VAL A 118 16.61 -1.05 6.11
CA VAL A 118 17.62 -0.02 6.40
C VAL A 118 17.02 1.08 7.30
N PRO A 119 17.81 1.76 8.14
CA PRO A 119 17.32 2.82 9.00
C PRO A 119 16.69 3.98 8.22
N ALA A 120 15.52 4.43 8.66
CA ALA A 120 14.75 5.50 8.04
C ALA A 120 14.56 6.66 9.03
N ALA A 121 13.45 6.72 9.78
CA ALA A 121 13.33 7.65 10.91
C ALA A 121 14.24 7.24 12.09
N ALA A 122 14.53 5.95 12.24
CA ALA A 122 15.50 5.47 13.20
C ALA A 122 16.93 5.87 12.80
N ALA A 123 17.77 6.19 13.78
CA ALA A 123 19.18 6.51 13.58
C ALA A 123 20.01 5.29 13.17
N ALA A 124 19.60 4.09 13.60
CA ALA A 124 20.26 2.82 13.31
C ALA A 124 19.26 1.65 13.39
N ALA A 125 19.75 0.43 13.15
CA ALA A 125 19.03 -0.79 13.49
C ALA A 125 18.76 -0.85 15.01
N PRO A 126 17.74 -1.58 15.47
CA PRO A 126 17.36 -1.59 16.87
C PRO A 126 18.40 -2.26 17.75
N LYS A 127 18.50 -1.78 19.00
CA LYS A 127 19.17 -2.52 20.06
C LYS A 127 18.24 -3.65 20.53
N LEU A 128 18.79 -4.87 20.59
CA LEU A 128 18.09 -6.05 21.08
C LEU A 128 18.47 -6.33 22.55
N SER A 129 17.49 -6.72 23.36
CA SER A 129 17.74 -7.25 24.72
C SER A 129 18.40 -8.63 24.68
N ALA A 130 18.97 -9.05 25.81
CA ALA A 130 19.68 -10.34 25.91
C ALA A 130 18.78 -11.56 25.64
N ASP A 131 17.48 -11.46 25.96
CA ASP A 131 16.48 -12.50 25.71
C ASP A 131 15.89 -12.46 24.28
N GLY A 132 16.26 -11.46 23.48
CA GLY A 132 15.74 -11.30 22.11
C GLY A 132 14.30 -10.81 22.01
N LEU A 133 13.68 -10.38 23.11
CA LEU A 133 12.27 -10.01 23.16
C LEU A 133 12.02 -8.51 23.08
N THR A 134 13.01 -7.66 23.36
CA THR A 134 12.85 -6.20 23.39
C THR A 134 13.70 -5.55 22.30
N TYR A 135 13.03 -4.82 21.41
CA TYR A 135 13.64 -4.05 20.32
C TYR A 135 13.52 -2.56 20.63
N THR A 136 14.65 -1.87 20.79
CA THR A 136 14.67 -0.43 21.04
C THR A 136 15.24 0.32 19.84
N TYR A 137 14.46 1.25 19.30
CA TYR A 137 14.89 2.16 18.25
C TYR A 137 15.07 3.56 18.84
N THR A 138 16.16 4.21 18.45
CA THR A 138 16.38 5.63 18.70
C THR A 138 16.17 6.39 17.40
N LEU A 139 15.33 7.42 17.43
CA LEU A 139 15.04 8.29 16.30
C LEU A 139 16.22 9.22 15.98
N LYS A 140 16.31 9.65 14.72
CA LYS A 140 17.20 10.73 14.30
C LYS A 140 16.82 12.05 14.97
N ASP A 141 17.78 12.95 15.07
CA ASP A 141 17.56 14.30 15.57
C ASP A 141 16.77 15.15 14.56
N GLY A 142 16.01 16.13 15.07
CA GLY A 142 15.39 17.17 14.25
C GLY A 142 14.24 16.71 13.36
N LEU A 143 13.73 15.48 13.53
CA LEU A 143 12.63 14.97 12.71
C LEU A 143 11.38 15.83 12.82
N LYS A 144 10.76 16.09 11.67
CA LYS A 144 9.56 16.92 11.53
C LYS A 144 8.56 16.30 10.59
N TYR A 145 7.30 16.64 10.81
CA TYR A 145 6.23 16.48 9.85
C TYR A 145 6.31 17.55 8.75
N SER A 146 5.52 17.39 7.69
CA SER A 146 5.52 18.30 6.54
C SER A 146 5.05 19.72 6.87
N ASP A 147 4.29 19.89 7.96
CA ASP A 147 3.90 21.21 8.51
C ASP A 147 4.96 21.82 9.45
N GLY A 148 6.09 21.13 9.66
CA GLY A 148 7.20 21.59 10.50
C GLY A 148 7.06 21.26 11.99
N SER A 149 5.94 20.67 12.41
CA SER A 149 5.77 20.18 13.79
C SER A 149 6.73 19.01 14.08
N PRO A 150 7.13 18.81 15.35
CA PRO A 150 8.09 17.76 15.70
C PRO A 150 7.50 16.36 15.50
N LEU A 151 8.33 15.44 15.00
CA LEU A 151 8.06 14.01 14.97
C LEU A 151 8.82 13.33 16.12
N THR A 152 8.11 12.61 16.98
CA THR A 152 8.65 11.96 18.18
C THR A 152 8.30 10.47 18.23
N ALA A 153 8.92 9.75 19.16
CA ALA A 153 8.61 8.34 19.43
C ALA A 153 7.13 8.10 19.77
N LYS A 154 6.45 9.09 20.39
CA LYS A 154 5.01 9.00 20.70
C LYS A 154 4.14 8.89 19.45
N ASN A 155 4.57 9.50 18.33
CA ASN A 155 3.83 9.41 17.08
C ASN A 155 3.91 8.00 16.48
N PHE A 156 5.06 7.35 16.59
CA PHE A 156 5.20 5.95 16.21
C PHE A 156 4.42 5.04 17.17
N GLU A 157 4.53 5.24 18.49
CA GLU A 157 3.73 4.52 19.48
C GLU A 157 2.24 4.57 19.15
N TYR A 158 1.71 5.76 18.85
CA TYR A 158 0.33 5.93 18.41
C TYR A 158 0.00 5.10 17.16
N ALA A 159 0.83 5.16 16.12
CA ALA A 159 0.60 4.43 14.88
C ALA A 159 0.56 2.91 15.07
N PHE A 160 1.48 2.35 15.85
CA PHE A 160 1.50 0.91 16.16
C PHE A 160 0.30 0.51 17.04
N LEU A 161 -0.05 1.32 18.05
CA LEU A 161 -1.25 1.08 18.87
C LEU A 161 -2.52 1.11 18.01
N ARG A 162 -2.61 2.05 17.06
CA ARG A 162 -3.71 2.18 16.11
C ARG A 162 -3.77 1.00 15.15
N GLY A 163 -2.62 0.49 14.71
CA GLY A 163 -2.51 -0.73 13.90
C GLY A 163 -2.94 -2.01 14.63
N CYS A 164 -3.06 -1.99 15.96
CA CYS A 164 -3.63 -3.06 16.77
C CYS A 164 -5.09 -2.80 17.18
N ASP A 165 -5.62 -1.59 16.97
CA ASP A 165 -6.95 -1.19 17.46
C ASP A 165 -8.06 -1.87 16.63
N PRO A 166 -8.96 -2.65 17.24
CA PRO A 166 -10.06 -3.34 16.53
C PRO A 166 -11.05 -2.39 15.83
N ALA A 167 -11.07 -1.11 16.20
CA ALA A 167 -11.92 -0.10 15.55
C ALA A 167 -11.23 0.62 14.38
N ALA A 168 -9.90 0.57 14.30
CA ALA A 168 -9.13 1.39 13.37
C ALA A 168 -8.26 0.60 12.39
N ALA A 169 -7.75 -0.57 12.80
CA ALA A 169 -6.85 -1.37 12.00
C ALA A 169 -7.56 -2.03 10.80
N GLY A 170 -6.88 -2.06 9.66
CA GLY A 170 -7.32 -2.82 8.48
C GLY A 170 -6.89 -4.27 8.51
N ASP A 171 -7.07 -4.96 7.38
CA ASP A 171 -6.87 -6.41 7.23
C ASP A 171 -5.43 -6.88 7.53
N TYR A 172 -4.45 -5.97 7.48
CA TYR A 172 -3.05 -6.25 7.78
C TYR A 172 -2.67 -6.15 9.27
N ALA A 173 -3.62 -5.98 10.20
CA ALA A 173 -3.33 -5.89 11.64
C ALA A 173 -2.48 -7.07 12.17
N PHE A 174 -2.66 -8.26 11.59
CA PHE A 174 -1.96 -9.49 11.96
C PHE A 174 -0.42 -9.38 11.91
N VAL A 175 0.14 -8.46 11.11
CA VAL A 175 1.60 -8.29 11.03
C VAL A 175 2.20 -7.81 12.36
N PHE A 176 1.38 -7.23 13.24
CA PHE A 176 1.80 -6.75 14.56
C PHE A 176 1.53 -7.73 15.70
N TYR A 177 0.96 -8.91 15.44
CA TYR A 177 0.58 -9.85 16.51
C TYR A 177 1.74 -10.41 17.31
N ILE A 178 2.96 -10.33 16.77
CA ILE A 178 4.19 -10.65 17.52
C ILE A 178 4.49 -9.66 18.66
N ILE A 179 3.91 -8.44 18.61
CA ILE A 179 3.97 -7.46 19.69
C ILE A 179 3.04 -7.94 20.80
N VAL A 180 3.56 -8.04 22.03
CA VAL A 180 2.79 -8.47 23.21
C VAL A 180 1.45 -7.73 23.26
N GLY A 181 0.35 -8.46 23.45
CA GLY A 181 -0.99 -7.89 23.64
C GLY A 181 -1.68 -7.37 22.37
N CYS A 182 -1.00 -7.24 21.22
CA CYS A 182 -1.60 -6.71 20.00
C CYS A 182 -2.75 -7.59 19.49
N GLU A 183 -2.53 -8.91 19.35
CA GLU A 183 -3.58 -9.85 18.90
C GLU A 183 -4.78 -9.88 19.84
N ALA A 184 -4.53 -9.91 21.15
CA ALA A 184 -5.59 -9.92 22.16
C ALA A 184 -6.43 -8.65 22.13
N TYR A 185 -5.81 -7.49 21.87
CA TYR A 185 -6.52 -6.22 21.72
C TYR A 185 -7.30 -6.16 20.40
N ASN A 186 -6.67 -6.54 19.28
CA ASN A 186 -7.29 -6.52 17.95
C ASN A 186 -8.46 -7.51 17.83
N GLY A 187 -8.43 -8.62 18.57
CA GLY A 187 -9.50 -9.62 18.58
C GLY A 187 -10.74 -9.22 19.39
N MET A 188 -10.77 -8.04 20.03
CA MET A 188 -11.91 -7.63 20.84
C MET A 188 -13.11 -7.20 19.99
N ASP A 189 -14.31 -7.63 20.38
CA ASP A 189 -15.57 -7.19 19.78
C ASP A 189 -15.94 -5.79 20.30
N THR A 190 -15.75 -4.78 19.45
CA THR A 190 -16.01 -3.36 19.78
C THR A 190 -17.48 -3.06 20.12
N LYS A 191 -18.42 -3.95 19.78
CA LYS A 191 -19.84 -3.80 20.15
C LYS A 191 -20.15 -4.35 21.54
N LYS A 192 -19.27 -5.18 22.10
CA LYS A 192 -19.44 -5.82 23.41
C LYS A 192 -18.49 -5.26 24.47
N ALA A 193 -17.28 -4.93 24.07
CA ALA A 193 -16.27 -4.38 24.96
C ALA A 193 -16.63 -2.96 25.39
N THR A 194 -16.53 -2.70 26.68
CA THR A 194 -16.64 -1.34 27.23
C THR A 194 -15.39 -0.52 26.88
N PRO A 195 -15.49 0.82 26.87
CA PRO A 195 -14.32 1.68 26.69
C PRO A 195 -13.18 1.41 27.68
N ALA A 196 -13.51 1.03 28.93
CA ALA A 196 -12.53 0.69 29.94
C ALA A 196 -11.78 -0.62 29.63
N GLU A 197 -12.48 -1.64 29.12
CA GLU A 197 -11.86 -2.89 28.70
C GLU A 197 -10.95 -2.70 27.48
N LEU A 198 -11.40 -1.93 26.48
CA LEU A 198 -10.57 -1.57 25.32
C LEU A 198 -9.31 -0.80 25.74
N ALA A 199 -9.44 0.19 26.63
CA ALA A 199 -8.31 0.94 27.15
C ALA A 199 -7.33 0.04 27.94
N ALA A 200 -7.86 -0.88 28.75
CA ALA A 200 -7.04 -1.82 29.51
C ALA A 200 -6.30 -2.83 28.60
N ALA A 201 -6.92 -3.27 27.50
CA ALA A 201 -6.27 -4.12 26.51
C ALA A 201 -5.21 -3.34 25.71
N ARG A 202 -5.53 -2.13 25.24
CA ARG A 202 -4.58 -1.24 24.56
C ARG A 202 -3.34 -0.96 25.40
N ALA A 203 -3.50 -0.74 26.70
CA ALA A 203 -2.38 -0.49 27.62
C ALA A 203 -1.44 -1.69 27.82
N LYS A 204 -1.86 -2.91 27.41
CA LYS A 204 -1.02 -4.12 27.41
C LYS A 204 -0.27 -4.32 26.11
N VAL A 205 -0.54 -3.53 25.07
CA VAL A 205 0.20 -3.63 23.81
C VAL A 205 1.64 -3.20 24.04
N GLY A 206 2.59 -4.08 23.71
CA GLY A 206 4.01 -3.96 23.97
C GLY A 206 4.74 -2.96 23.07
N VAL A 207 4.21 -1.74 22.91
CA VAL A 207 4.90 -0.63 22.24
C VAL A 207 4.89 0.58 23.16
N LYS A 208 6.05 1.20 23.37
CA LYS A 208 6.16 2.33 24.30
C LYS A 208 7.21 3.34 23.87
N ALA A 209 6.84 4.61 23.79
CA ALA A 209 7.81 5.70 23.76
C ALA A 209 8.42 5.88 25.16
N THR A 210 9.70 5.56 25.31
CA THR A 210 10.44 5.71 26.58
C THR A 210 11.08 7.09 26.74
N SER A 211 11.21 7.83 25.64
CA SER A 211 11.59 9.23 25.59
C SER A 211 10.98 9.86 24.32
N ASP A 212 11.25 11.13 24.03
CA ASP A 212 10.84 11.73 22.74
C ASP A 212 11.51 11.07 21.52
N LYS A 213 12.63 10.37 21.73
CA LYS A 213 13.42 9.75 20.65
C LYS A 213 13.48 8.23 20.73
N ASP A 214 13.19 7.63 21.88
CA ASP A 214 13.34 6.20 22.06
C ASP A 214 11.98 5.52 22.09
N ILE A 215 11.82 4.51 21.24
CA ILE A 215 10.65 3.63 21.21
C ILE A 215 11.11 2.19 21.44
N ALA A 216 10.44 1.52 22.37
CA ALA A 216 10.68 0.12 22.70
C ALA A 216 9.47 -0.73 22.30
N PHE A 217 9.76 -1.88 21.71
CA PHE A 217 8.79 -2.93 21.42
C PHE A 217 9.12 -4.17 22.24
N THR A 218 8.12 -4.75 22.88
CA THR A 218 8.21 -6.03 23.58
C THR A 218 7.44 -7.08 22.78
N LEU A 219 8.12 -8.16 22.41
CA LEU A 219 7.58 -9.23 21.59
C LEU A 219 7.21 -10.45 22.44
N THR A 220 6.29 -11.27 21.96
CA THR A 220 5.91 -12.53 22.63
C THR A 220 7.01 -13.58 22.52
N ASP A 221 7.77 -13.55 21.43
CA ASP A 221 8.81 -14.53 21.09
C ASP A 221 9.98 -13.85 20.35
N PRO A 222 11.20 -14.43 20.35
CA PRO A 222 12.32 -13.90 19.57
C PRO A 222 11.98 -13.91 18.07
N ALA A 223 11.96 -12.74 17.45
CA ALA A 223 11.50 -12.57 16.06
C ALA A 223 12.46 -11.70 15.23
N PRO A 224 13.50 -12.27 14.61
CA PRO A 224 14.42 -11.53 13.73
C PRO A 224 13.71 -10.82 12.57
N TYR A 225 12.56 -11.34 12.14
CA TYR A 225 11.69 -10.73 11.13
C TYR A 225 10.92 -9.49 11.63
N PHE A 226 11.05 -9.11 12.90
CA PHE A 226 10.44 -7.88 13.41
C PHE A 226 11.07 -6.62 12.81
N VAL A 227 12.36 -6.64 12.49
CA VAL A 227 13.04 -5.50 11.85
C VAL A 227 12.37 -5.12 10.52
N PRO A 228 12.14 -6.03 9.55
CA PRO A 228 11.37 -5.68 8.36
C PRO A 228 9.89 -5.35 8.64
N ILE A 229 9.26 -5.85 9.71
CA ILE A 229 7.91 -5.40 10.09
C ILE A 229 7.90 -3.90 10.40
N THR A 230 8.92 -3.37 11.08
CA THR A 230 9.05 -1.92 11.34
C THR A 230 9.36 -1.07 10.10
N ALA A 231 9.55 -1.70 8.93
CA ALA A 231 9.65 -1.04 7.63
C ALA A 231 8.34 -1.07 6.83
N LEU A 232 7.33 -1.83 7.27
CA LEU A 232 6.03 -1.89 6.61
C LEU A 232 5.22 -0.61 6.87
N TRP A 233 4.32 -0.31 5.92
CA TRP A 233 3.48 0.90 5.94
C TRP A 233 2.57 1.00 7.15
N GLN A 234 2.17 -0.14 7.73
CA GLN A 234 1.38 -0.20 8.96
C GLN A 234 2.06 0.55 10.12
N GLY A 235 3.40 0.65 10.13
CA GLY A 235 4.18 1.32 11.19
C GLY A 235 4.45 2.81 10.94
N TRP A 236 3.88 3.40 9.89
CA TRP A 236 4.10 4.79 9.54
C TRP A 236 3.42 5.74 10.54
N PRO A 237 4.11 6.82 10.99
CA PRO A 237 3.71 7.62 12.14
C PRO A 237 2.61 8.62 11.76
N VAL A 238 1.38 8.12 11.57
CA VAL A 238 0.20 8.97 11.47
C VAL A 238 0.03 9.78 12.75
N ARG A 239 -0.48 11.01 12.64
CA ARG A 239 -0.61 11.91 13.78
C ARG A 239 -2.03 11.90 14.32
N GLU A 240 -2.16 11.58 15.61
CA GLU A 240 -3.47 11.44 16.29
C GLU A 240 -4.38 12.66 16.13
N SER A 241 -3.81 13.87 16.19
CA SER A 241 -4.58 15.10 16.02
C SER A 241 -5.22 15.22 14.63
N ASP A 242 -4.53 14.75 13.59
CA ASP A 242 -5.05 14.80 12.22
C ASP A 242 -6.17 13.80 12.03
N VAL A 243 -5.95 12.57 12.50
CA VAL A 243 -6.96 11.50 12.48
C VAL A 243 -8.22 11.94 13.24
N THR A 244 -8.05 12.52 14.43
CA THR A 244 -9.17 12.98 15.26
C THR A 244 -9.91 14.16 14.63
N LYS A 245 -9.18 15.15 14.10
CA LYS A 245 -9.78 16.35 13.50
C LYS A 245 -10.46 16.05 12.18
N GLY A 246 -9.88 15.17 11.36
CA GLY A 246 -10.38 14.84 10.03
C GLY A 246 -11.43 13.72 10.03
N GLY A 247 -11.49 12.90 11.07
CA GLY A 247 -12.39 11.75 11.14
C GLY A 247 -12.21 10.85 9.92
N ASP A 248 -13.30 10.49 9.24
CA ASP A 248 -13.25 9.65 8.04
C ASP A 248 -12.51 10.30 6.85
N LYS A 249 -12.37 11.63 6.86
CA LYS A 249 -11.69 12.41 5.81
C LYS A 249 -10.30 12.87 6.22
N TRP A 250 -9.70 12.27 7.25
CA TRP A 250 -8.39 12.69 7.71
C TRP A 250 -7.29 12.54 6.65
N THR A 251 -7.49 11.64 5.69
CA THR A 251 -6.59 11.42 4.55
C THR A 251 -6.66 12.49 3.46
N GLU A 252 -7.56 13.47 3.58
CA GLU A 252 -7.63 14.59 2.64
C GLU A 252 -6.43 15.55 2.81
N PRO A 253 -6.02 16.28 1.76
CA PRO A 253 -4.81 17.11 1.78
C PRO A 253 -4.69 18.07 2.97
N ALA A 254 -5.81 18.59 3.48
CA ALA A 254 -5.85 19.53 4.61
C ALA A 254 -5.41 18.93 5.95
N THR A 255 -5.49 17.61 6.10
CA THR A 255 -5.16 16.87 7.32
C THR A 255 -4.17 15.74 7.09
N TYR A 256 -3.73 15.51 5.85
CA TYR A 256 -2.81 14.42 5.50
C TYR A 256 -1.34 14.83 5.66
N ILE A 257 -0.95 15.07 6.90
CA ILE A 257 0.39 15.52 7.25
C ILE A 257 1.26 14.31 7.62
N GLY A 258 2.38 14.16 6.90
CA GLY A 258 3.32 13.07 7.10
C GLY A 258 4.77 13.52 7.16
N ASN A 259 5.66 12.55 7.36
CA ASN A 259 7.09 12.75 7.58
C ASN A 259 7.96 12.27 6.41
N GLY A 260 7.35 11.95 5.28
CA GLY A 260 8.00 11.47 4.08
C GLY A 260 8.53 12.57 3.17
N PRO A 261 9.08 12.21 2.00
CA PRO A 261 9.74 13.13 1.07
C PRO A 261 8.81 14.12 0.37
N PHE A 262 7.50 13.84 0.31
CA PHE A 262 6.51 14.69 -0.30
C PHE A 262 5.32 14.94 0.63
N LYS A 263 4.49 15.92 0.27
CA LYS A 263 3.21 16.23 0.91
C LYS A 263 2.11 16.22 -0.15
N LEU A 264 0.94 15.69 0.18
CA LEU A 264 -0.23 15.74 -0.69
C LEU A 264 -0.83 17.15 -0.63
N THR A 265 -0.96 17.84 -1.77
CA THR A 265 -1.49 19.21 -1.84
C THR A 265 -2.83 19.30 -2.55
N GLU A 266 -3.12 18.37 -3.45
CA GLU A 266 -4.41 18.27 -4.14
C GLU A 266 -4.78 16.81 -4.30
N TRP A 267 -6.03 16.48 -4.01
CA TRP A 267 -6.64 15.22 -4.41
C TRP A 267 -8.00 15.52 -5.03
N LYS A 268 -8.07 15.34 -6.34
CA LYS A 268 -9.33 15.31 -7.08
C LYS A 268 -9.70 13.86 -7.32
N HIS A 269 -10.61 13.34 -6.51
CA HIS A 269 -11.04 11.94 -6.59
C HIS A 269 -11.45 11.55 -8.01
N ASN A 270 -10.96 10.40 -8.46
CA ASN A 270 -11.14 9.85 -9.81
C ASN A 270 -10.48 10.66 -10.94
N GLU A 271 -9.63 11.64 -10.63
CA GLU A 271 -8.92 12.44 -11.62
C GLU A 271 -7.41 12.44 -11.38
N LYS A 272 -6.95 12.99 -10.26
CA LYS A 272 -5.52 13.16 -9.98
C LYS A 272 -5.20 13.42 -8.50
N MET A 273 -3.96 13.12 -8.15
CA MET A 273 -3.32 13.54 -6.90
C MET A 273 -2.07 14.36 -7.24
N VAL A 274 -1.83 15.46 -6.51
CA VAL A 274 -0.65 16.31 -6.67
C VAL A 274 0.16 16.28 -5.39
N TYR A 275 1.45 15.98 -5.53
CA TYR A 275 2.40 15.93 -4.45
C TYR A 275 3.49 16.98 -4.66
N GLU A 276 3.85 17.69 -3.59
CA GLU A 276 4.95 18.64 -3.58
C GLU A 276 6.06 18.16 -2.67
N ARG A 277 7.29 18.64 -2.91
CA ARG A 277 8.43 18.37 -2.03
C ARG A 277 8.08 18.76 -0.58
N ASN A 278 8.41 17.88 0.37
CA ASN A 278 8.39 18.21 1.78
C ASN A 278 9.71 18.89 2.17
N ASP A 279 9.68 20.22 2.34
CA ASP A 279 10.86 20.99 2.73
C ASP A 279 11.37 20.70 4.15
N ASN A 280 10.60 19.96 4.97
CA ASN A 280 10.99 19.56 6.32
C ASN A 280 11.61 18.15 6.39
N TYR A 281 11.69 17.43 5.27
CA TYR A 281 12.18 16.05 5.25
C TYR A 281 13.71 15.98 5.43
N ARG A 282 14.15 15.40 6.56
CA ARG A 282 15.57 15.11 6.91
C ARG A 282 16.51 16.33 6.86
N LYS A 283 16.05 17.49 7.33
CA LYS A 283 16.88 18.70 7.54
C LYS A 283 17.27 18.87 9.00
#